data_AF-A0A4Q3YH41-F1
#
_entry.id   AF-A0A4Q3YH41-F1
#
_cell.length_a   1.000
_cell.length_b   1.000
_cell.length_c   1.000
_cell.angle_alpha   90.00
_cell.angle_beta   90.00
_cell.angle_gamma   90.00
#
_symmetry.space_group_name_H-M   'P 1'
#
loop_
_entity.id
_entity.type
_entity.pdbx_description
1 polymer ?
#
loop_
_entity_poly.entity_id
_entity_poly.type
_entity_poly.pdbx_seq_one_letter_code
_entity_poly.pdbx_strand_id
1 'polypeptide(L)'
;MKKSISPGATPASFDPDALYLKAERYIQHMSLFDSDDWEYALWSSLALEFLARAALANVSPALIADTDKSWSSLYYALGFTPTEERFGPKSIAVSEVFKRLTAILPDFSKEHESFGIQHTGRRNAELHSGELAFEGVKGSSWQPRFYQACEILLASMGTTLKDFFGEDEANVATQLIAAAIDEGAKALKGEVEAHKKVWLAKPDHERDTLIKQAAVWATRHAGHRVDCPACTSPALVSGEPVSTPQQRLG
;
A
#
# COMPACT_ATOMS: atom_id res chain seq x y z
N MET A 1 14.73 -15.65 36.07
CA MET A 1 16.03 -14.96 35.85
C MET A 1 15.86 -13.49 36.19
N LYS A 2 16.86 -12.84 36.82
CA LYS A 2 16.80 -11.39 37.11
C LYS A 2 17.19 -10.60 35.85
N LYS A 3 16.37 -9.64 35.42
CA LYS A 3 16.75 -8.71 34.33
C LYS A 3 17.82 -7.74 34.87
N SER A 4 19.03 -7.84 34.35
CA SER A 4 20.15 -6.94 34.70
C SER A 4 20.25 -5.72 33.79
N ILE A 5 19.55 -5.74 32.64
CA ILE A 5 19.55 -4.68 31.64
C ILE A 5 18.09 -4.37 31.30
N SER A 6 17.74 -3.09 31.35
CA SER A 6 16.41 -2.57 31.02
C SER A 6 16.52 -1.57 29.87
N PRO A 7 15.60 -1.60 28.89
CA PRO A 7 15.57 -0.58 27.85
C PRO A 7 15.10 0.76 28.39
N GLY A 8 15.55 1.85 27.76
CA GLY A 8 14.93 3.16 27.86
C GLY A 8 13.70 3.28 26.95
N ALA A 9 13.27 4.53 26.71
CA ALA A 9 12.21 4.81 25.73
C ALA A 9 12.69 4.53 24.29
N THR A 10 11.74 4.16 23.43
CA THR A 10 11.98 4.07 21.99
C THR A 10 12.49 5.43 21.48
N PRO A 11 13.62 5.48 20.75
CA PRO A 11 14.13 6.74 20.22
C PRO A 11 13.20 7.32 19.15
N ALA A 12 13.13 8.65 19.05
CA ALA A 12 12.22 9.35 18.12
C ALA A 12 12.35 8.94 16.63
N SER A 13 13.51 8.42 16.21
CA SER A 13 13.70 7.90 14.84
C SER A 13 13.01 6.56 14.57
N PHE A 14 12.56 5.88 15.62
CA PHE A 14 11.87 4.59 15.59
C PHE A 14 10.50 4.61 16.30
N ASP A 15 10.17 5.73 16.92
CA ASP A 15 8.97 5.90 17.71
C ASP A 15 7.76 6.19 16.81
N PRO A 16 6.66 5.41 16.91
CA PRO A 16 5.51 5.56 16.03
C PRO A 16 4.86 6.94 16.13
N ASP A 17 4.73 7.50 17.33
CA ASP A 17 4.10 8.81 17.54
C ASP A 17 4.96 9.93 16.95
N ALA A 18 6.28 9.90 17.18
CA ALA A 18 7.19 10.88 16.60
C ALA A 18 7.20 10.84 15.06
N LEU A 19 7.09 9.64 14.46
CA LEU A 19 6.99 9.46 13.01
C LEU A 19 5.64 9.96 12.48
N TYR A 20 4.55 9.68 13.20
CA TYR A 20 3.20 10.16 12.85
C TYR A 20 3.11 11.69 12.88
N LEU A 21 3.56 12.33 13.96
CA LEU A 21 3.59 13.79 14.09
C LEU A 21 4.42 14.46 12.99
N LYS A 22 5.48 13.79 12.52
CA LYS A 22 6.26 14.26 11.38
C LYS A 22 5.51 14.13 10.06
N ALA A 23 4.75 13.05 9.87
CA ALA A 23 3.87 12.90 8.71
C ALA A 23 2.79 13.99 8.70
N GLU A 24 2.14 14.28 9.83
CA GLU A 24 1.17 15.37 9.97
C GLU A 24 1.76 16.73 9.63
N ARG A 25 2.98 17.01 10.10
CA ARG A 25 3.68 18.26 9.75
C ARG A 25 3.87 18.40 8.23
N TYR A 26 4.08 17.31 7.51
CA TYR A 26 4.19 17.33 6.05
C TYR A 26 2.83 17.49 5.37
N ILE A 27 1.75 16.96 5.93
CA ILE A 27 0.38 17.24 5.46
C ILE A 27 0.02 18.72 5.65
N GLN A 28 0.33 19.31 6.81
CA GLN A 28 0.10 20.74 7.06
C GLN A 28 0.85 21.65 6.08
N HIS A 29 1.97 21.18 5.56
CA HIS A 29 2.72 21.91 4.55
C HIS A 29 2.21 21.62 3.14
N MET A 30 1.81 20.38 2.85
CA MET A 30 1.11 19.99 1.63
C MET A 30 -0.14 20.87 1.40
N SER A 31 -0.92 21.14 2.45
CA SER A 31 -2.14 21.96 2.38
C SER A 31 -1.92 23.44 2.06
N LEU A 32 -0.66 23.91 1.92
CA LEU A 32 -0.35 25.27 1.50
C LEU A 32 -0.36 25.45 -0.02
N PHE A 33 -0.47 24.36 -0.77
CA PHE A 33 -0.37 24.32 -2.23
C PHE A 33 -1.67 23.82 -2.86
N ASP A 34 -1.91 24.17 -4.12
CA ASP A 34 -3.04 23.63 -4.84
C ASP A 34 -2.81 22.15 -5.16
N SER A 35 -3.89 21.38 -5.22
CA SER A 35 -3.80 19.92 -5.28
C SER A 35 -3.17 19.36 -6.58
N ASP A 36 -3.12 20.21 -7.62
CA ASP A 36 -2.47 19.93 -8.92
C ASP A 36 -1.03 20.47 -9.01
N ASP A 37 -0.55 21.19 -7.98
CA ASP A 37 0.82 21.68 -7.92
C ASP A 37 1.80 20.54 -7.62
N TRP A 38 3.01 20.63 -8.19
CA TRP A 38 4.04 19.61 -7.99
C TRP A 38 4.49 19.56 -6.51
N GLU A 39 4.45 20.68 -5.79
CA GLU A 39 4.76 20.74 -4.37
C GLU A 39 3.77 19.91 -3.55
N TYR A 40 2.47 19.97 -3.87
CA TYR A 40 1.46 19.16 -3.20
C TYR A 40 1.77 17.66 -3.37
N ALA A 41 2.15 17.24 -4.58
CA ALA A 41 2.58 15.88 -4.85
C ALA A 41 3.89 15.50 -4.14
N LEU A 42 4.87 16.41 -4.07
CA LEU A 42 6.12 16.18 -3.32
C LEU A 42 5.84 16.01 -1.82
N TRP A 43 5.08 16.90 -1.20
CA TRP A 43 4.81 16.85 0.23
C TRP A 43 3.96 15.65 0.62
N SER A 44 2.99 15.26 -0.21
CA SER A 44 2.25 14.01 0.00
C SER A 44 3.16 12.77 -0.03
N SER A 45 4.20 12.75 -0.88
CA SER A 45 5.16 11.64 -0.92
C SER A 45 5.99 11.55 0.37
N LEU A 46 6.39 12.69 0.95
CA LEU A 46 7.11 12.75 2.21
C LEU A 46 6.20 12.34 3.38
N ALA A 47 4.95 12.83 3.40
CA ALA A 47 3.97 12.46 4.40
C ALA A 47 3.68 10.95 4.37
N LEU A 48 3.47 10.37 3.17
CA LEU A 48 3.20 8.94 3.01
C LEU A 48 4.35 8.07 3.52
N GLU A 49 5.60 8.46 3.27
CA GLU A 49 6.76 7.72 3.80
C GLU A 49 6.75 7.66 5.32
N PHE A 50 6.55 8.81 5.99
CA PHE A 50 6.57 8.84 7.46
C PHE A 50 5.32 8.17 8.05
N LEU A 51 4.16 8.29 7.41
CA LEU A 51 2.95 7.59 7.83
C LEU A 51 3.10 6.07 7.74
N ALA A 52 3.68 5.56 6.65
CA ALA A 52 3.96 4.13 6.49
C ALA A 52 4.96 3.63 7.53
N ARG A 53 6.02 4.41 7.82
CA ARG A 53 6.98 4.08 8.88
C ARG A 53 6.32 4.10 10.26
N ALA A 54 5.45 5.06 10.54
CA ALA A 54 4.69 5.14 11.79
C ALA A 54 3.80 3.91 11.96
N ALA A 55 3.03 3.53 10.92
CA ALA A 55 2.17 2.35 10.95
C ALA A 55 2.96 1.06 11.23
N LEU A 56 4.12 0.88 10.59
CA LEU A 56 4.94 -0.30 10.82
C LEU A 56 5.62 -0.29 12.20
N ALA A 57 6.08 0.88 12.67
CA ALA A 57 6.64 1.05 14.00
C ALA A 57 5.59 0.86 15.11
N ASN A 58 4.32 1.16 14.82
CA ASN A 58 3.19 0.95 15.74
C ASN A 58 2.94 -0.55 15.99
N VAL A 59 3.23 -1.40 15.00
CA VAL A 59 3.28 -2.85 15.21
C VAL A 59 4.48 -3.21 16.09
N SER A 60 5.67 -2.70 15.75
CA SER A 60 6.86 -2.73 16.62
C SER A 60 7.99 -1.86 16.05
N PRO A 61 8.69 -1.04 16.86
CA PRO A 61 9.86 -0.27 16.42
C PRO A 61 10.97 -1.13 15.79
N ALA A 62 11.06 -2.40 16.19
CA ALA A 62 12.01 -3.36 15.62
C ALA A 62 11.80 -3.60 14.12
N LEU A 63 10.57 -3.47 13.62
CA LEU A 63 10.21 -3.76 12.24
C LEU A 63 10.67 -2.71 11.24
N ILE A 64 11.15 -1.55 11.69
CA ILE A 64 11.73 -0.53 10.82
C ILE A 64 13.25 -0.40 10.98
N ALA A 65 13.87 -1.17 11.89
CA ALA A 65 15.32 -1.18 12.07
C ALA A 65 16.03 -1.94 10.95
N ASP A 66 17.08 -1.34 10.39
CA ASP A 66 17.98 -1.99 9.45
C ASP A 66 18.91 -2.94 10.22
N THR A 67 18.93 -4.22 9.80
CA THR A 67 19.76 -5.28 10.40
C THR A 67 20.79 -5.86 9.43
N ASP A 68 20.96 -5.29 8.23
CA ASP A 68 21.75 -5.91 7.16
C ASP A 68 23.24 -6.01 7.50
N LYS A 69 23.77 -5.04 8.25
CA LYS A 69 25.20 -4.99 8.61
C LYS A 69 25.47 -5.27 10.09
N SER A 70 24.55 -4.85 10.96
CA SER A 70 24.67 -4.97 12.41
C SER A 70 23.28 -4.94 13.03
N TRP A 71 23.13 -5.58 14.18
CA TRP A 71 21.91 -5.54 14.99
C TRP A 71 21.82 -4.28 15.86
N SER A 72 22.81 -3.36 15.79
CA SER A 72 22.85 -2.15 16.62
C SER A 72 21.67 -1.19 16.39
N SER A 73 21.16 -1.07 15.15
CA SER A 73 19.95 -0.28 14.91
C SER A 73 18.72 -0.91 15.55
N LEU A 74 18.62 -2.25 15.53
CA LEU A 74 17.55 -2.98 16.22
C LEU A 74 17.67 -2.79 17.74
N TYR A 75 18.87 -2.92 18.30
CA TYR A 75 19.11 -2.67 19.72
C TYR A 75 18.73 -1.25 20.13
N TYR A 76 19.10 -0.28 19.30
CA TYR A 76 18.74 1.12 19.49
C TYR A 76 17.23 1.36 19.41
N ALA A 77 16.56 0.79 18.39
CA ALA A 77 15.10 0.89 18.23
C ALA A 77 14.34 0.31 19.44
N LEU A 78 14.91 -0.69 20.11
CA LEU A 78 14.36 -1.28 21.33
C LEU A 78 14.66 -0.47 22.61
N GLY A 79 15.23 0.74 22.48
CA GLY A 79 15.49 1.65 23.60
C GLY A 79 16.83 1.44 24.31
N PHE A 80 17.75 0.65 23.73
CA PHE A 80 19.08 0.46 24.32
C PHE A 80 20.13 1.37 23.67
N THR A 81 21.30 1.47 24.31
CA THR A 81 22.43 2.27 23.81
C THR A 81 23.48 1.35 23.18
N PRO A 82 23.69 1.40 21.85
CA PRO A 82 24.76 0.66 21.19
C PRO A 82 26.15 1.10 21.68
N THR A 83 27.08 0.14 21.74
CA THR A 83 28.46 0.37 22.17
C THR A 83 29.42 0.65 21.01
N GLU A 84 28.94 0.60 19.76
CA GLU A 84 29.75 0.85 18.57
C GLU A 84 30.27 2.30 18.53
N GLU A 85 31.56 2.47 18.20
CA GLU A 85 32.11 3.79 17.95
C GLU A 85 31.46 4.42 16.71
N ARG A 86 31.03 5.70 16.83
CA ARG A 86 30.33 6.44 15.75
C ARG A 86 29.04 5.77 15.27
N PHE A 87 28.27 5.19 16.19
CA PHE A 87 26.95 4.66 15.89
C PHE A 87 26.02 5.72 15.27
N GLY A 88 25.42 5.37 14.13
CA GLY A 88 24.36 6.13 13.48
C GLY A 88 23.16 5.22 13.24
N PRO A 89 21.97 5.51 13.80
CA PRO A 89 20.81 4.65 13.64
C PRO A 89 20.38 4.57 12.18
N LYS A 90 20.08 3.36 11.71
CA LYS A 90 19.60 3.10 10.35
C LYS A 90 18.25 2.43 10.37
N SER A 91 17.35 2.95 9.55
CA SER A 91 16.07 2.31 9.26
C SER A 91 16.11 1.65 7.88
N ILE A 92 15.21 0.69 7.68
CA ILE A 92 15.03 0.03 6.39
C ILE A 92 14.59 1.04 5.31
N ALA A 93 14.83 0.68 4.05
CA ALA A 93 14.31 1.42 2.91
C ALA A 93 12.78 1.49 2.94
N VAL A 94 12.20 2.60 2.48
CA VAL A 94 10.74 2.78 2.47
C VAL A 94 10.02 1.71 1.62
N SER A 95 10.67 1.20 0.58
CA SER A 95 10.13 0.08 -0.20
C SER A 95 9.98 -1.20 0.61
N GLU A 96 10.89 -1.45 1.55
CA GLU A 96 10.80 -2.58 2.48
C GLU A 96 9.73 -2.33 3.55
N VAL A 97 9.51 -1.08 3.96
CA VAL A 97 8.38 -0.70 4.84
C VAL A 97 7.05 -1.10 4.20
N PHE A 98 6.81 -0.72 2.94
CA PHE A 98 5.58 -1.08 2.23
C PHE A 98 5.42 -2.59 2.06
N LYS A 99 6.47 -3.32 1.70
CA LYS A 99 6.42 -4.80 1.61
C LYS A 99 6.00 -5.46 2.91
N ARG A 100 6.55 -5.00 4.04
CA ARG A 100 6.19 -5.51 5.37
C ARG A 100 4.75 -5.15 5.73
N LEU A 101 4.30 -3.94 5.43
CA LEU A 101 2.91 -3.53 5.64
C LEU A 101 1.94 -4.41 4.83
N THR A 102 2.23 -4.72 3.57
CA THR A 102 1.41 -5.66 2.77
C THR A 102 1.31 -7.05 3.38
N ALA A 103 2.39 -7.51 4.01
CA ALA A 103 2.41 -8.83 4.66
C ALA A 103 1.68 -8.85 6.02
N ILE A 104 1.58 -7.69 6.69
CA ILE A 104 1.05 -7.57 8.05
C ILE A 104 -0.41 -7.08 8.08
N LEU A 105 -0.76 -6.12 7.22
CA LEU A 105 -2.06 -5.46 7.17
C LEU A 105 -2.92 -6.09 6.07
N PRO A 106 -4.00 -6.82 6.40
CA PRO A 106 -4.83 -7.52 5.40
C PRO A 106 -5.43 -6.60 4.33
N ASP A 107 -5.77 -5.37 4.71
CA ASP A 107 -6.40 -4.40 3.82
C ASP A 107 -5.38 -3.62 2.97
N PHE A 108 -4.09 -3.67 3.33
CA PHE A 108 -3.03 -3.02 2.58
C PHE A 108 -2.58 -3.89 1.40
N SER A 109 -3.38 -3.86 0.33
CA SER A 109 -3.14 -4.66 -0.89
C SER A 109 -1.81 -4.35 -1.61
N LYS A 110 -1.43 -5.25 -2.53
CA LYS A 110 -0.29 -5.07 -3.45
C LYS A 110 -0.37 -3.82 -4.32
N GLU A 111 -1.57 -3.31 -4.60
CA GLU A 111 -1.75 -2.05 -5.32
C GLU A 111 -1.29 -0.86 -4.46
N HIS A 112 -1.60 -0.85 -3.16
CA HIS A 112 -1.14 0.17 -2.23
C HIS A 112 0.38 0.12 -2.02
N GLU A 113 0.96 -1.09 -1.96
CA GLU A 113 2.41 -1.28 -1.94
C GLU A 113 3.08 -0.65 -3.16
N SER A 114 2.59 -1.00 -4.35
CA SER A 114 3.16 -0.57 -5.62
C SER A 114 3.04 0.95 -5.77
N PHE A 115 1.87 1.50 -5.41
CA PHE A 115 1.64 2.92 -5.36
C PHE A 115 2.60 3.62 -4.37
N GLY A 116 2.70 3.14 -3.13
CA GLY A 116 3.56 3.74 -2.11
C GLY A 116 5.02 3.77 -2.52
N ILE A 117 5.53 2.67 -3.09
CA ILE A 117 6.89 2.58 -3.64
C ILE A 117 7.08 3.59 -4.78
N GLN A 118 6.13 3.68 -5.71
CA GLN A 118 6.23 4.61 -6.84
C GLN A 118 6.18 6.07 -6.37
N HIS A 119 5.22 6.41 -5.52
CA HIS A 119 4.95 7.77 -5.06
C HIS A 119 6.12 8.31 -4.22
N THR A 120 6.59 7.53 -3.25
CA THR A 120 7.78 7.87 -2.46
C THR A 120 9.07 7.80 -3.29
N GLY A 121 9.10 6.96 -4.32
CA GLY A 121 10.21 6.85 -5.27
C GLY A 121 10.41 8.09 -6.15
N ARG A 122 9.33 8.79 -6.54
CA ARG A 122 9.42 10.06 -7.29
C ARG A 122 10.23 11.11 -6.53
N ARG A 123 10.12 11.15 -5.21
CA ARG A 123 10.93 12.02 -4.35
C ARG A 123 12.42 11.70 -4.41
N ASN A 124 12.81 10.43 -4.59
CA ASN A 124 14.22 10.11 -4.83
C ASN A 124 14.70 10.67 -6.18
N ALA A 125 13.89 10.57 -7.24
CA ALA A 125 14.24 11.15 -8.55
C ALA A 125 14.35 12.67 -8.47
N GLU A 126 13.38 13.34 -7.84
CA GLU A 126 13.37 14.79 -7.62
C GLU A 126 14.62 15.29 -6.87
N LEU A 127 15.07 14.56 -5.85
CA LEU A 127 16.18 15.01 -4.98
C LEU A 127 17.58 14.54 -5.43
N HIS A 128 17.66 13.47 -6.21
CA HIS A 128 18.93 12.82 -6.54
C HIS A 128 19.23 12.78 -8.04
N SER A 129 18.40 13.41 -8.86
CA SER A 129 18.62 13.56 -10.30
C SER A 129 18.32 14.99 -10.76
N GLY A 130 18.42 15.25 -12.06
CA GLY A 130 17.97 16.50 -12.68
C GLY A 130 16.55 16.43 -13.25
N GLU A 131 15.80 15.36 -12.95
CA GLU A 131 14.42 15.18 -13.40
C GLU A 131 13.45 15.99 -12.56
N LEU A 132 12.41 16.53 -13.21
CA LEU A 132 11.24 17.12 -12.54
C LEU A 132 10.19 16.03 -12.37
N ALA A 133 10.35 15.18 -11.36
CA ALA A 133 9.64 13.91 -11.21
C ALA A 133 8.14 14.06 -10.89
N PHE A 134 7.76 15.25 -10.45
CA PHE A 134 6.37 15.62 -10.13
C PHE A 134 5.73 16.57 -11.16
N GLU A 135 6.51 17.15 -12.08
CA GLU A 135 6.00 18.08 -13.09
C GLU A 135 5.02 17.39 -14.04
N GLY A 136 3.85 17.99 -14.25
CA GLY A 136 2.80 17.47 -15.14
C GLY A 136 2.02 16.26 -14.60
N VAL A 137 2.24 15.86 -13.34
CA VAL A 137 1.51 14.76 -12.70
C VAL A 137 0.18 15.27 -12.13
N LYS A 138 -0.92 14.98 -12.83
CA LYS A 138 -2.26 15.42 -12.42
C LYS A 138 -2.70 14.80 -11.10
N GLY A 139 -3.28 15.60 -10.19
CA GLY A 139 -3.81 15.16 -8.89
C GLY A 139 -4.71 13.94 -9.00
N SER A 140 -5.64 13.96 -9.96
CA SER A 140 -6.60 12.89 -10.22
C SER A 140 -5.98 11.52 -10.51
N SER A 141 -4.72 11.46 -10.95
CA SER A 141 -4.03 10.19 -11.25
C SER A 141 -3.49 9.47 -10.03
N TRP A 142 -3.33 10.15 -8.89
CA TRP A 142 -2.64 9.60 -7.71
C TRP A 142 -3.36 9.85 -6.39
N GLN A 143 -4.09 10.97 -6.26
CA GLN A 143 -4.75 11.38 -5.01
C GLN A 143 -5.70 10.31 -4.46
N PRO A 144 -6.60 9.68 -5.24
CA PRO A 144 -7.50 8.67 -4.68
C PRO A 144 -6.72 7.51 -4.03
N ARG A 145 -5.64 7.06 -4.68
CA ARG A 145 -4.81 5.96 -4.17
C ARG A 145 -3.98 6.37 -2.97
N PHE A 146 -3.50 7.61 -2.95
CA PHE A 146 -2.84 8.21 -1.79
C PHE A 146 -3.76 8.22 -0.57
N TYR A 147 -4.98 8.74 -0.71
CA TYR A 147 -5.92 8.77 0.41
C TYR A 147 -6.36 7.37 0.86
N GLN A 148 -6.57 6.42 -0.06
CA GLN A 148 -6.83 5.02 0.30
C GLN A 148 -5.69 4.42 1.13
N ALA A 149 -4.44 4.63 0.70
CA ALA A 149 -3.28 4.16 1.45
C ALA A 149 -3.21 4.82 2.83
N CYS A 150 -3.42 6.13 2.92
CA CYS A 150 -3.48 6.84 4.20
C CYS A 150 -4.59 6.29 5.10
N GLU A 151 -5.80 6.10 4.59
CA GLU A 151 -6.95 5.59 5.37
C GLU A 151 -6.63 4.23 6.01
N ILE A 152 -6.06 3.29 5.25
CA ILE A 152 -5.68 1.97 5.76
C ILE A 152 -4.57 2.07 6.82
N LEU A 153 -3.54 2.89 6.56
CA LEU A 153 -2.43 3.07 7.50
C LEU A 153 -2.89 3.73 8.81
N LEU A 154 -3.73 4.75 8.73
CA LEU A 154 -4.31 5.44 9.89
C LEU A 154 -5.19 4.50 10.70
N ALA A 155 -6.07 3.74 10.04
CA ALA A 155 -6.92 2.75 10.69
C ALA A 155 -6.09 1.70 11.44
N SER A 156 -4.93 1.28 10.89
CA SER A 156 -4.02 0.34 11.57
C SER A 156 -3.39 0.87 12.87
N MET A 157 -3.39 2.19 13.06
CA MET A 157 -2.91 2.88 14.26
C MET A 157 -4.06 3.38 15.15
N GLY A 158 -5.32 3.11 14.79
CA GLY A 158 -6.48 3.57 15.53
C GLY A 158 -6.79 5.07 15.35
N THR A 159 -6.32 5.67 14.25
CA THR A 159 -6.61 7.07 13.88
C THR A 159 -7.44 7.14 12.60
N THR A 160 -7.92 8.34 12.26
CA THR A 160 -8.79 8.56 11.09
C THR A 160 -8.22 9.58 10.12
N LEU A 161 -8.78 9.63 8.90
CA LEU A 161 -8.48 10.71 7.95
C LEU A 161 -8.76 12.10 8.54
N LYS A 162 -9.81 12.23 9.37
CA LYS A 162 -10.16 13.51 10.00
C LYS A 162 -9.10 13.97 10.99
N ASP A 163 -8.52 13.05 11.76
CA ASP A 163 -7.45 13.37 12.71
C ASP A 163 -6.20 13.85 11.97
N PHE A 164 -5.88 13.23 10.82
CA PHE A 164 -4.64 13.45 10.10
C PHE A 164 -4.67 14.62 9.10
N PHE A 165 -5.81 14.81 8.40
CA PHE A 165 -5.98 15.84 7.36
C PHE A 165 -6.85 17.02 7.81
N GLY A 166 -7.60 16.88 8.90
CA GLY A 166 -8.69 17.79 9.24
C GLY A 166 -10.00 17.43 8.54
N GLU A 167 -11.10 18.03 8.99
CA GLU A 167 -12.45 17.62 8.57
C GLU A 167 -12.73 17.86 7.07
N ASP A 168 -12.39 19.04 6.56
CA ASP A 168 -12.70 19.42 5.17
C ASP A 168 -11.97 18.54 4.16
N GLU A 169 -10.65 18.38 4.34
CA GLU A 169 -9.81 17.56 3.47
C GLU A 169 -10.16 16.07 3.59
N ALA A 170 -10.50 15.59 4.79
CA ALA A 170 -10.97 14.21 4.96
C ALA A 170 -12.29 13.94 4.20
N ASN A 171 -13.18 14.93 4.13
CA ASN A 171 -14.42 14.81 3.35
C ASN A 171 -14.11 14.74 1.83
N VAL A 172 -13.17 15.56 1.34
CA VAL A 172 -12.70 15.51 -0.05
C VAL A 172 -12.05 14.15 -0.35
N ALA A 173 -11.15 13.71 0.51
CA ALA A 173 -10.49 12.40 0.41
C ALA A 173 -11.53 11.27 0.30
N THR A 174 -12.54 11.25 1.18
CA THR A 174 -13.60 10.23 1.17
C THR A 174 -14.36 10.22 -0.16
N GLN A 175 -14.66 11.39 -0.72
CA GLN A 175 -15.33 11.50 -2.03
C GLN A 175 -14.46 10.99 -3.18
N LEU A 176 -13.16 11.32 -3.18
CA LEU A 176 -12.21 10.84 -4.18
C LEU A 176 -12.03 9.32 -4.13
N ILE A 177 -11.96 8.75 -2.92
CA ILE A 177 -11.91 7.30 -2.71
C ILE A 177 -13.16 6.63 -3.28
N ALA A 178 -14.35 7.15 -2.93
CA ALA A 178 -15.62 6.60 -3.41
C ALA A 178 -15.77 6.69 -4.94
N ALA A 179 -15.38 7.84 -5.53
CA ALA A 179 -15.40 8.04 -6.97
C ALA A 179 -14.47 7.06 -7.70
N ALA A 180 -13.25 6.86 -7.21
CA ALA A 180 -12.31 5.92 -7.81
C ALA A 180 -12.79 4.46 -7.74
N ILE A 181 -13.45 4.07 -6.64
CA ILE A 181 -14.06 2.73 -6.51
C ILE A 181 -15.18 2.54 -7.54
N ASP A 182 -16.07 3.53 -7.69
CA ASP A 182 -17.17 3.49 -8.66
C ASP A 182 -16.67 3.47 -10.10
N GLU A 183 -15.66 4.29 -10.45
CA GLU A 183 -15.02 4.29 -11.76
C GLU A 183 -14.35 2.94 -12.06
N GLY A 184 -13.63 2.36 -11.09
CA GLY A 184 -13.04 1.03 -11.22
C GLY A 184 -14.09 -0.06 -11.46
N ALA A 185 -15.21 -0.03 -10.72
CA ALA A 185 -16.32 -0.95 -10.92
C ALA A 185 -16.97 -0.80 -12.31
N LYS A 186 -17.14 0.43 -12.78
CA LYS A 186 -17.65 0.72 -14.13
C LYS A 186 -16.71 0.25 -15.22
N ALA A 187 -15.39 0.47 -15.06
CA ALA A 187 -14.38 0.02 -16.01
C ALA A 187 -14.38 -1.51 -16.13
N LEU A 188 -14.33 -2.23 -15.00
CA LEU A 188 -14.41 -3.69 -14.99
C LEU A 188 -15.70 -4.21 -15.63
N LYS A 189 -16.84 -3.59 -15.33
CA LYS A 189 -18.12 -3.95 -15.95
C LYS A 189 -18.09 -3.69 -17.47
N GLY A 190 -17.46 -2.60 -17.90
CA GLY A 190 -17.26 -2.26 -19.31
C GLY A 190 -16.43 -3.31 -20.04
N GLU A 191 -15.33 -3.77 -19.45
CA GLU A 191 -14.50 -4.85 -20.00
C GLU A 191 -15.27 -6.17 -20.12
N VAL A 192 -16.01 -6.54 -19.06
CA VAL A 192 -16.86 -7.74 -19.08
C VAL A 192 -17.90 -7.66 -20.21
N GLU A 193 -18.59 -6.53 -20.36
CA GLU A 193 -19.58 -6.34 -21.42
C GLU A 193 -18.95 -6.29 -22.82
N ALA A 194 -17.75 -5.71 -22.96
CA ALA A 194 -17.01 -5.73 -24.23
C ALA A 194 -16.65 -7.17 -24.64
N HIS A 195 -16.11 -7.97 -23.72
CA HIS A 195 -15.80 -9.39 -23.97
C HIS A 195 -17.06 -10.22 -24.22
N LYS A 196 -18.15 -9.94 -23.51
CA LYS A 196 -19.45 -10.57 -23.74
C LYS A 196 -20.01 -10.25 -25.13
N LYS A 197 -19.88 -9.02 -25.61
CA LYS A 197 -20.30 -8.65 -26.98
C LYS A 197 -19.47 -9.40 -28.04
N VAL A 198 -18.16 -9.50 -27.85
CA VAL A 198 -17.28 -10.29 -28.74
C VAL A 198 -17.68 -11.77 -28.71
N TRP A 199 -17.97 -12.32 -27.54
CA TRP A 199 -18.46 -13.69 -27.39
C TRP A 199 -19.80 -13.92 -28.09
N LEU A 200 -20.78 -13.03 -27.89
CA LEU A 200 -22.11 -13.14 -28.47
C LEU A 200 -22.12 -13.00 -29.99
N ALA A 201 -21.15 -12.31 -30.57
CA ALA A 201 -20.98 -12.17 -32.02
C ALA A 201 -20.42 -13.43 -32.69
N LYS A 202 -19.91 -14.40 -31.93
CA LYS A 202 -19.39 -15.66 -32.49
C LYS A 202 -20.54 -16.59 -32.93
N PRO A 203 -20.38 -17.32 -34.05
CA PRO A 203 -21.33 -18.34 -34.47
C PRO A 203 -21.51 -19.46 -33.43
N ASP A 204 -22.69 -20.09 -33.41
CA ASP A 204 -23.03 -21.14 -32.44
C ASP A 204 -22.02 -22.29 -32.40
N HIS A 205 -21.61 -22.80 -33.57
CA HIS A 205 -20.64 -23.90 -33.65
C HIS A 205 -19.27 -23.53 -33.04
N GLU A 206 -18.86 -22.26 -33.17
CA GLU A 206 -17.62 -21.76 -32.59
C GLU A 206 -17.76 -21.64 -31.07
N ARG A 207 -18.89 -21.12 -30.58
CA ARG A 207 -19.19 -21.03 -29.15
C ARG A 207 -19.23 -22.41 -28.49
N ASP A 208 -19.89 -23.38 -29.11
CA ASP A 208 -19.95 -24.77 -28.62
C ASP A 208 -18.55 -25.38 -28.49
N THR A 209 -17.68 -25.11 -29.46
CA THR A 209 -16.29 -25.59 -29.45
C THR A 209 -15.51 -24.94 -28.30
N LEU A 210 -15.61 -23.62 -28.15
CA LEU A 210 -14.91 -22.87 -27.10
C LEU A 210 -15.42 -23.22 -25.69
N ILE A 211 -16.72 -23.46 -25.50
CA ILE A 211 -17.30 -23.94 -24.23
C ILE A 211 -16.71 -25.31 -23.86
N LYS A 212 -16.63 -26.23 -24.82
CA LYS A 212 -16.03 -27.56 -24.58
C LYS A 212 -14.55 -27.45 -24.22
N GLN A 213 -13.79 -26.60 -24.91
CA GLN A 213 -12.39 -26.35 -24.59
C GLN A 213 -12.23 -25.75 -23.18
N ALA A 214 -13.06 -24.77 -22.83
CA ALA A 214 -13.07 -24.16 -21.50
C ALA A 214 -13.38 -25.21 -20.40
N ALA A 215 -14.32 -26.13 -20.64
CA ALA A 215 -14.63 -27.20 -19.70
C ALA A 215 -13.49 -28.21 -19.50
N VAL A 216 -12.70 -28.48 -20.55
CA VAL A 216 -11.52 -29.35 -20.49
C VAL A 216 -10.37 -28.68 -19.74
N TRP A 217 -10.16 -27.38 -19.94
CA TRP A 217 -9.07 -26.64 -19.31
C TRP A 217 -9.38 -26.25 -17.84
N ALA A 218 -10.59 -25.76 -17.56
CA ALA A 218 -11.02 -25.29 -16.24
C ALA A 218 -11.46 -26.45 -15.33
N THR A 219 -10.53 -27.34 -15.00
CA THR A 219 -10.76 -28.44 -14.06
C THR A 219 -10.57 -27.98 -12.62
N ARG A 220 -11.29 -28.60 -11.66
CA ARG A 220 -11.15 -28.30 -10.22
C ARG A 220 -9.74 -28.56 -9.67
N HIS A 221 -8.93 -29.35 -10.37
CA HIS A 221 -7.57 -29.68 -9.96
C HIS A 221 -6.57 -28.61 -10.44
N ALA A 222 -6.93 -27.85 -11.48
CA ALA A 222 -6.08 -26.80 -12.05
C ALA A 222 -6.24 -25.44 -11.34
N GLY A 223 -7.31 -25.24 -10.55
CA GLY A 223 -7.52 -24.01 -9.79
C GLY A 223 -8.93 -23.86 -9.24
N HIS A 224 -9.23 -22.69 -8.67
CA HIS A 224 -10.57 -22.36 -8.21
C HIS A 224 -11.47 -22.09 -9.42
N ARG A 225 -12.37 -23.04 -9.71
CA ARG A 225 -13.26 -22.95 -10.86
C ARG A 225 -14.46 -22.04 -10.56
N VAL A 226 -14.72 -21.10 -11.47
CA VAL A 226 -15.86 -20.17 -11.42
C VAL A 226 -16.57 -20.13 -12.77
N ASP A 227 -17.72 -19.46 -12.84
CA ASP A 227 -18.36 -19.11 -14.11
C ASP A 227 -17.80 -17.79 -14.62
N CYS A 228 -17.37 -17.76 -15.89
CA CYS A 228 -16.87 -16.54 -16.51
C CYS A 228 -17.98 -15.47 -16.56
N PRO A 229 -17.75 -14.23 -16.06
CA PRO A 229 -18.76 -13.19 -16.07
C PRO A 229 -19.15 -12.70 -17.48
N ALA A 230 -18.29 -12.92 -18.48
CA ALA A 230 -18.54 -12.52 -19.87
C ALA A 230 -19.31 -13.59 -20.68
N CYS A 231 -18.92 -14.86 -20.57
CA CYS A 231 -19.44 -15.93 -21.44
C CYS A 231 -20.10 -17.10 -20.70
N THR A 232 -20.18 -17.04 -19.36
CA THR A 232 -20.73 -18.07 -18.45
C THR A 232 -20.12 -19.47 -18.61
N SER A 233 -19.01 -19.59 -19.34
CA SER A 233 -18.28 -20.84 -19.48
C SER A 233 -17.42 -21.09 -18.23
N PRO A 234 -17.05 -22.35 -17.96
CA PRO A 234 -16.11 -22.69 -16.91
C PRO A 234 -14.79 -21.91 -17.06
N ALA A 235 -14.36 -21.23 -15.99
CA ALA A 235 -13.11 -20.49 -15.93
C ALA A 235 -12.36 -20.83 -14.63
N LEU A 236 -11.07 -20.50 -14.59
CA LEU A 236 -10.26 -20.60 -13.38
C LEU A 236 -9.91 -19.21 -12.88
N VAL A 237 -10.13 -18.97 -11.60
CA VAL A 237 -9.55 -17.83 -10.89
C VAL A 237 -8.25 -18.31 -10.26
N SER A 238 -7.16 -17.63 -10.62
CA SER A 238 -5.86 -17.79 -10.01
C SER A 238 -5.53 -16.56 -9.16
N GLY A 239 -4.92 -16.80 -8.01
CA GLY A 239 -4.34 -15.76 -7.17
C GLY A 239 -3.11 -16.31 -6.47
N GLU A 240 -2.22 -15.43 -6.02
CA GLU A 240 -1.10 -15.83 -5.18
C GLU A 240 -1.55 -15.90 -3.71
N PRO A 241 -1.21 -16.97 -2.98
CA PRO A 241 -1.53 -17.06 -1.56
C PRO A 241 -0.78 -15.97 -0.79
N VAL A 242 -1.53 -15.09 -0.11
CA VAL A 242 -0.99 -14.00 0.71
C VAL A 242 -0.61 -14.49 2.13
N SER A 243 -1.05 -15.69 2.53
CA SER A 243 -0.65 -16.34 3.78
C SER A 243 -0.80 -17.87 3.72
N THR A 244 -0.17 -18.58 4.66
CA THR A 244 -0.20 -20.04 4.73
C THR A 244 -1.64 -20.54 4.93
N PRO A 245 -2.14 -21.51 4.14
CA PRO A 245 -3.51 -22.00 4.26
C PRO A 245 -3.78 -22.55 5.66
N GLN A 246 -4.72 -21.94 6.39
CA GLN A 246 -5.21 -22.49 7.65
C GLN A 246 -6.16 -23.65 7.35
N GLN A 247 -5.65 -24.87 7.47
CA GLN A 247 -6.45 -26.08 7.33
C GLN A 247 -7.38 -26.20 8.54
N ARG A 248 -8.66 -25.84 8.39
CA ARG A 248 -9.68 -26.21 9.38
C ARG A 248 -9.98 -27.70 9.21
N LEU A 249 -9.47 -28.51 10.12
CA LEU A 249 -9.90 -29.89 10.30
C LEU A 249 -11.36 -29.85 10.79
N GLY A 250 -12.27 -30.29 9.94
CA GLY A 250 -13.65 -30.59 10.30
C GLY A 250 -13.76 -31.93 11.03
#